data_AF-A0A6C0LPE1-F1
#
_entry.id   AF-A0A6C0LPE1-F1
#
_cell.length_a   1.000
_cell.length_b   1.000
_cell.length_c   1.000
_cell.angle_alpha   90.00
_cell.angle_beta   90.00
_cell.angle_gamma   90.00
#
_symmetry.space_group_name_H-M   'P 1'
#
loop_
_entity.id
_entity.type
_entity.pdbx_description
1 polymer ?
#
loop_
_entity_poly.entity_id
_entity_poly.type
_entity_poly.pdbx_seq_one_letter_code
_entity_poly.pdbx_strand_id
1 'polypeptide(L)'
;MSYKFSTNSIFNKNKYLTKSRNSKKKCKLSSKYSRKKIYGGTSPHIQNNFDDLTKLREYSKKCAENLNVTQYIQNTLILFIDLLKIYHGIDEIKQKYGELTKSKFKINDYGYVNVEDFDTVLTEGNLREQMSMMLILCECFMDIFIILIKNKNSSIQIEQVNNNSRLLNLIEKRLINYLGFNDIQQLIHFYDACEMCGKDYALISISESNIPARYSGFPMKPTRISRLDNSLYELNSRNLYPPLSCMEKKFLEDRQNSLNETTTSIHENDCPTIININKLIKSGANYYTIDENSSFYKLCVVYNHYIVAGPSGATDILFHVFGIFDNYDVGLFILSCIAYMGNTPDHSIFEILLPTISYGSNYDSTLNEYEFVDNILKIYSKVLTKDQKNMFQRIKQEK
;
A
#
# COMPACT_ATOMS: atom_id res chain seq x y z
N MET A 1 1.40 49.33 -31.43
CA MET A 1 2.50 49.09 -32.39
C MET A 1 3.10 47.74 -32.02
N SER A 2 2.71 46.57 -32.54
CA SER A 2 2.25 46.19 -33.91
C SER A 2 3.23 46.67 -34.99
N TYR A 3 3.77 45.86 -35.90
CA TYR A 3 3.53 44.46 -36.36
C TYR A 3 4.90 43.71 -36.59
N LYS A 4 5.06 42.47 -37.11
CA LYS A 4 4.19 41.47 -37.79
C LYS A 4 4.75 40.01 -37.66
N PHE A 5 4.03 39.03 -38.20
CA PHE A 5 4.43 37.63 -38.43
C PHE A 5 5.33 37.44 -39.68
N SER A 6 6.04 36.30 -39.75
CA SER A 6 6.01 35.46 -40.97
C SER A 6 6.15 33.96 -40.65
N THR A 7 5.18 33.16 -41.07
CA THR A 7 5.25 31.70 -41.13
C THR A 7 5.98 31.25 -42.41
N ASN A 8 6.59 30.06 -42.40
CA ASN A 8 6.26 29.06 -43.42
C ASN A 8 6.71 27.65 -43.03
N SER A 9 5.83 26.70 -43.28
CA SER A 9 6.11 25.26 -43.29
C SER A 9 6.79 24.86 -44.60
N ILE A 10 7.36 23.65 -44.66
CA ILE A 10 7.19 22.71 -45.78
C ILE A 10 7.71 21.32 -45.38
N PHE A 11 6.93 20.29 -45.71
CA PHE A 11 7.31 18.89 -45.62
C PHE A 11 8.50 18.58 -46.53
N ASN A 12 9.34 17.61 -46.14
CA ASN A 12 9.91 16.73 -47.16
C ASN A 12 10.12 15.29 -46.69
N LYS A 13 9.52 14.34 -47.42
CA LYS A 13 9.77 12.89 -47.31
C LYS A 13 10.88 12.52 -48.30
N ASN A 14 11.80 11.64 -47.90
CA ASN A 14 12.47 10.58 -48.71
C ASN A 14 13.51 9.91 -47.78
N LYS A 15 13.56 8.61 -47.50
CA LYS A 15 13.29 7.36 -48.25
C LYS A 15 14.42 6.94 -49.22
N TYR A 16 15.50 6.39 -48.67
CA TYR A 16 16.41 5.41 -49.30
C TYR A 16 16.89 4.44 -48.19
N LEU A 17 16.48 3.17 -48.12
CA LEU A 17 16.90 2.00 -48.91
C LEU A 17 18.40 1.63 -48.81
N THR A 18 18.70 0.81 -47.81
CA THR A 18 19.49 -0.44 -47.87
C THR A 18 20.76 -0.49 -48.75
N LYS A 19 21.89 -0.86 -48.11
CA LYS A 19 22.72 -1.98 -48.62
C LYS A 19 23.50 -2.70 -47.52
N SER A 20 23.37 -4.03 -47.55
CA SER A 20 24.05 -5.01 -46.71
C SER A 20 25.59 -4.97 -46.86
N ARG A 21 26.32 -5.26 -45.78
CA ARG A 21 27.49 -6.16 -45.86
C ARG A 21 27.77 -6.91 -44.56
N ASN A 22 28.03 -8.21 -44.71
CA ASN A 22 28.33 -9.15 -43.63
C ASN A 22 29.63 -8.81 -42.89
N SER A 23 29.66 -9.06 -41.56
CA SER A 23 30.83 -9.71 -40.96
C SER A 23 30.40 -10.67 -39.84
N LYS A 24 30.66 -11.97 -40.04
CA LYS A 24 30.42 -13.02 -39.03
C LYS A 24 31.62 -13.06 -38.08
N LYS A 25 31.50 -12.56 -36.84
CA LYS A 25 32.39 -12.95 -35.74
C LYS A 25 31.68 -13.93 -34.82
N LYS A 26 32.05 -15.21 -34.93
CA LYS A 26 31.65 -16.28 -34.01
C LYS A 26 32.30 -16.01 -32.64
N CYS A 27 31.54 -15.53 -31.67
CA CYS A 27 31.97 -15.60 -30.28
C CYS A 27 31.60 -16.98 -29.71
N LYS A 28 32.58 -17.87 -29.59
CA LYS A 28 32.42 -19.15 -28.87
C LYS A 28 32.45 -18.85 -27.37
N LEU A 29 31.29 -18.67 -26.74
CA LEU A 29 31.19 -18.77 -25.28
C LEU A 29 30.95 -20.24 -24.90
N SER A 30 31.84 -20.75 -24.06
CA SER A 30 31.93 -22.16 -23.68
C SER A 30 30.73 -22.61 -22.84
N SER A 31 30.12 -23.71 -23.26
CA SER A 31 29.07 -24.42 -22.53
C SER A 31 29.57 -24.95 -21.18
N LYS A 32 29.02 -24.45 -20.07
CA LYS A 32 29.00 -25.14 -18.77
C LYS A 32 27.85 -24.68 -17.85
N TYR A 33 26.65 -24.58 -18.40
CA TYR A 33 25.41 -24.62 -17.59
C TYR A 33 24.62 -25.89 -17.96
N SER A 34 24.47 -26.76 -16.98
CA SER A 34 23.72 -28.01 -17.09
C SER A 34 22.24 -27.73 -17.29
N ARG A 35 21.77 -27.81 -18.54
CA ARG A 35 20.34 -27.78 -18.86
C ARG A 35 19.65 -29.01 -18.27
N LYS A 36 19.12 -28.90 -17.05
CA LYS A 36 18.06 -29.79 -16.59
C LYS A 36 16.85 -29.52 -17.49
N LYS A 37 16.59 -30.43 -18.44
CA LYS A 37 15.33 -30.44 -19.19
C LYS A 37 14.21 -30.73 -18.19
N ILE A 38 13.43 -29.72 -17.83
CA ILE A 38 12.09 -29.96 -17.28
C ILE A 38 11.18 -30.13 -18.50
N TYR A 39 10.79 -31.38 -18.77
CA TYR A 39 9.77 -31.69 -19.76
C TYR A 39 8.40 -31.23 -19.25
N GLY A 40 7.46 -31.04 -20.18
CA GLY A 40 6.13 -30.55 -19.87
C GLY A 40 5.43 -31.36 -18.78
N GLY A 41 5.10 -30.68 -17.70
CA GLY A 41 4.15 -31.07 -16.66
C GLY A 41 3.44 -29.80 -16.21
N THR A 42 2.16 -29.90 -15.88
CA THR A 42 1.34 -28.80 -15.35
C THR A 42 2.03 -28.17 -14.14
N SER A 43 2.38 -26.88 -14.24
CA SER A 43 3.24 -26.16 -13.30
C SER A 43 2.68 -26.17 -11.87
N PRO A 44 3.28 -26.90 -10.91
CA PRO A 44 2.90 -26.83 -9.51
C PRO A 44 3.84 -25.91 -8.72
N HIS A 45 3.35 -25.32 -7.63
CA HIS A 45 4.14 -24.59 -6.61
C HIS A 45 4.69 -23.18 -6.97
N ILE A 46 3.79 -22.21 -7.19
CA ILE A 46 4.10 -20.77 -6.91
C ILE A 46 3.06 -20.14 -5.96
N GLN A 47 1.84 -20.69 -5.88
CA GLN A 47 0.86 -20.26 -4.88
C GLN A 47 0.87 -21.16 -3.65
N ASN A 48 0.98 -20.51 -2.49
CA ASN A 48 0.63 -21.00 -1.15
C ASN A 48 1.10 -22.42 -0.80
N ASN A 49 2.43 -22.64 -0.78
CA ASN A 49 2.94 -23.72 0.06
C ASN A 49 2.71 -23.35 1.54
N PHE A 50 2.31 -24.32 2.37
CA PHE A 50 1.93 -24.07 3.76
C PHE A 50 3.11 -23.52 4.60
N ASP A 51 4.33 -23.92 4.23
CA ASP A 51 5.58 -23.45 4.83
C ASP A 51 5.81 -21.95 4.58
N ASP A 52 5.51 -21.44 3.37
CA ASP A 52 5.72 -20.03 3.00
C ASP A 52 4.75 -19.11 3.74
N LEU A 53 3.48 -19.51 3.89
CA LEU A 53 2.49 -18.80 4.71
C LEU A 53 2.89 -18.77 6.19
N THR A 54 3.44 -19.87 6.69
CA THR A 54 3.93 -19.96 8.08
C THR A 54 5.12 -19.00 8.28
N LYS A 55 6.09 -19.04 7.37
CA LYS A 55 7.26 -18.14 7.39
C LYS A 55 6.87 -16.66 7.25
N LEU A 56 5.92 -16.32 6.40
CA LEU A 56 5.39 -14.96 6.26
C LEU A 56 4.79 -14.45 7.60
N ARG A 57 3.99 -15.28 8.27
CA ARG A 57 3.42 -14.96 9.59
C ARG A 57 4.47 -14.79 10.69
N GLU A 58 5.52 -15.60 10.68
CA GLU A 58 6.66 -15.45 11.61
C GLU A 58 7.37 -14.11 11.41
N TYR A 59 7.65 -13.72 10.17
CA TYR A 59 8.28 -12.42 9.88
C TYR A 59 7.36 -11.25 10.22
N SER A 60 6.07 -11.36 9.92
CA SER A 60 5.06 -10.39 10.34
C SER A 60 5.05 -10.19 11.85
N LYS A 61 5.04 -11.28 12.62
CA LYS A 61 5.15 -11.24 14.08
C LYS A 61 6.46 -10.60 14.56
N LYS A 62 7.62 -10.97 14.01
CA LYS A 62 8.92 -10.35 14.35
C LYS A 62 8.94 -8.84 14.11
N CYS A 63 8.30 -8.37 13.03
CA CYS A 63 8.19 -6.95 12.72
C CYS A 63 7.23 -6.24 13.69
N ALA A 64 6.10 -6.88 14.01
CA ALA A 64 5.10 -6.39 14.94
C ALA A 64 5.59 -6.32 16.40
N GLU A 65 6.52 -7.20 16.80
CA GLU A 65 7.17 -7.20 18.12
C GLU A 65 8.32 -6.18 18.22
N ASN A 66 8.71 -5.53 17.12
CA ASN A 66 9.77 -4.52 17.13
C ASN A 66 9.23 -3.14 17.57
N LEU A 67 9.67 -2.68 18.73
CA LEU A 67 9.26 -1.39 19.31
C LEU A 67 9.52 -0.19 18.38
N ASN A 68 10.59 -0.21 17.58
CA ASN A 68 10.86 0.87 16.64
C ASN A 68 9.82 0.93 15.52
N VAL A 69 9.24 -0.22 15.14
CA VAL A 69 8.21 -0.34 14.11
C VAL A 69 6.87 0.15 14.64
N THR A 70 6.46 -0.31 15.82
CA THR A 70 5.19 0.13 16.44
C THR A 70 5.22 1.62 16.77
N GLN A 71 6.33 2.13 17.29
CA GLN A 71 6.49 3.56 17.57
C GLN A 71 6.56 4.42 16.30
N TYR A 72 7.13 3.90 15.20
CA TYR A 72 7.11 4.58 13.90
C TYR A 72 5.70 4.69 13.32
N ILE A 73 4.91 3.62 13.37
CA ILE A 73 3.48 3.62 12.97
C ILE A 73 2.69 4.65 13.80
N GLN A 74 2.80 4.61 15.13
CA GLN A 74 2.09 5.52 16.03
C GLN A 74 2.46 6.98 15.77
N ASN A 75 3.76 7.29 15.66
CA ASN A 75 4.23 8.64 15.36
C ASN A 75 3.71 9.13 14.01
N THR A 76 3.78 8.32 12.94
CA THR A 76 3.26 8.70 11.62
C THR A 76 1.75 8.93 11.63
N LEU A 77 0.98 8.11 12.38
CA LEU A 77 -0.47 8.32 12.51
C LEU A 77 -0.79 9.65 13.21
N ILE A 78 -0.06 9.99 14.28
CA ILE A 78 -0.20 11.28 14.97
C ILE A 78 0.13 12.45 14.04
N LEU A 79 1.28 12.39 13.34
CA LEU A 79 1.68 13.41 12.35
C LEU A 79 0.62 13.58 11.24
N PHE A 80 0.05 12.48 10.76
CA PHE A 80 -0.98 12.51 9.73
C PHE A 80 -2.30 13.12 10.23
N ILE A 81 -2.72 12.79 11.44
CA ILE A 81 -3.91 13.40 12.04
C ILE A 81 -3.68 14.89 12.34
N ASP A 82 -2.51 15.29 12.81
CA ASP A 82 -2.19 16.69 13.08
C ASP A 82 -2.11 17.50 11.78
N LEU A 83 -1.56 16.92 10.71
CA LEU A 83 -1.65 17.46 9.35
C LEU A 83 -3.11 17.63 8.88
N LEU A 84 -3.96 16.62 9.06
CA LEU A 84 -5.37 16.71 8.67
C LEU A 84 -6.13 17.76 9.51
N LYS A 85 -5.84 17.91 10.80
CA LYS A 85 -6.48 18.92 11.68
C LYS A 85 -6.25 20.35 11.18
N ILE A 86 -5.09 20.64 10.58
CA ILE A 86 -4.77 21.97 10.01
C ILE A 86 -5.75 22.36 8.90
N TYR A 87 -6.27 21.40 8.13
CA TYR A 87 -7.09 21.65 6.94
C TYR A 87 -8.59 21.31 7.10
N HIS A 88 -8.93 20.34 7.95
CA HIS A 88 -10.30 19.82 8.10
C HIS A 88 -10.87 19.97 9.52
N GLY A 89 -10.01 20.20 10.54
CA GLY A 89 -10.42 20.16 11.94
C GLY A 89 -10.78 18.74 12.44
N ILE A 90 -10.81 18.55 13.75
CA ILE A 90 -10.95 17.21 14.35
C ILE A 90 -12.35 16.60 14.18
N ASP A 91 -13.40 17.43 14.13
CA ASP A 91 -14.78 16.95 14.06
C ASP A 91 -15.13 16.39 12.67
N GLU A 92 -14.68 17.05 11.58
CA GLU A 92 -14.81 16.51 10.21
C GLU A 92 -14.06 15.18 10.07
N ILE A 93 -12.85 15.10 10.66
CA ILE A 93 -12.02 13.88 10.66
C ILE A 93 -12.76 12.72 11.32
N LYS A 94 -13.28 12.92 12.53
CA LYS A 94 -14.04 11.88 13.25
C LYS A 94 -15.34 11.53 12.54
N GLN A 95 -16.06 12.51 11.99
CA GLN A 95 -17.29 12.27 11.23
C GLN A 95 -17.02 11.38 10.01
N LYS A 96 -16.11 11.76 9.11
CA LYS A 96 -15.82 10.97 7.90
C LYS A 96 -15.24 9.59 8.23
N TYR A 97 -14.40 9.50 9.26
CA TYR A 97 -13.93 8.22 9.76
C TYR A 97 -15.11 7.32 10.19
N GLY A 98 -16.05 7.86 10.97
CA GLY A 98 -17.28 7.16 11.39
C GLY A 98 -18.22 6.78 10.24
N GLU A 99 -18.35 7.64 9.22
CA GLU A 99 -19.16 7.36 8.03
C GLU A 99 -18.53 6.26 7.16
N LEU A 100 -17.21 6.30 6.93
CA LEU A 100 -16.52 5.33 6.10
C LEU A 100 -16.43 3.96 6.80
N THR A 101 -16.13 3.94 8.10
CA THR A 101 -16.15 2.72 8.92
C THR A 101 -17.51 2.04 8.93
N LYS A 102 -18.62 2.81 8.89
CA LYS A 102 -20.01 2.30 8.82
C LYS A 102 -20.50 1.93 7.42
N SER A 103 -19.99 2.55 6.35
CA SER A 103 -20.51 2.34 4.98
C SER A 103 -19.76 1.29 4.17
N LYS A 104 -18.42 1.22 4.25
CA LYS A 104 -17.61 0.32 3.39
C LYS A 104 -17.41 -1.09 3.94
N PHE A 105 -17.14 -1.21 5.24
CA PHE A 105 -16.56 -2.45 5.79
C PHE A 105 -17.61 -3.49 6.16
N LYS A 106 -17.25 -4.76 5.98
CA LYS A 106 -18.08 -5.93 6.28
C LYS A 106 -17.59 -6.59 7.57
N ILE A 107 -18.39 -7.49 8.14
CA ILE A 107 -18.03 -8.25 9.36
C ILE A 107 -16.74 -9.09 9.18
N ASN A 108 -16.25 -9.25 7.95
CA ASN A 108 -15.06 -10.06 7.67
C ASN A 108 -13.76 -9.23 7.56
N ASP A 109 -13.86 -7.91 7.70
CA ASP A 109 -12.76 -6.96 7.61
C ASP A 109 -12.24 -6.65 9.03
N TYR A 110 -10.94 -6.53 9.23
CA TYR A 110 -10.26 -6.58 10.53
C TYR A 110 -9.26 -5.43 10.72
N GLY A 111 -8.91 -5.06 11.95
CA GLY A 111 -8.18 -3.81 12.25
C GLY A 111 -9.07 -2.57 12.41
N TYR A 112 -10.39 -2.72 12.28
CA TYR A 112 -11.36 -1.63 12.36
C TYR A 112 -11.90 -1.46 13.78
N VAL A 113 -12.18 -0.21 14.14
CA VAL A 113 -12.67 0.20 15.46
C VAL A 113 -13.79 1.24 15.29
N ASN A 114 -14.61 1.42 16.31
CA ASN A 114 -15.67 2.43 16.28
C ASN A 114 -15.09 3.85 16.39
N VAL A 115 -15.84 4.85 15.90
CA VAL A 115 -15.48 6.27 16.02
C VAL A 115 -15.36 6.75 17.48
N GLU A 116 -16.06 6.09 18.40
CA GLU A 116 -15.94 6.31 19.85
C GLU A 116 -14.54 5.98 20.39
N ASP A 117 -13.86 5.02 19.77
CA ASP A 117 -12.54 4.54 20.18
C ASP A 117 -11.39 5.32 19.47
N PHE A 118 -11.72 6.35 18.68
CA PHE A 118 -10.78 7.05 17.79
C PHE A 118 -9.55 7.59 18.54
N ASP A 119 -9.74 8.31 19.64
CA ASP A 119 -8.62 8.90 20.40
C ASP A 119 -7.80 7.82 21.12
N THR A 120 -8.47 6.76 21.62
CA THR A 120 -7.84 5.60 22.27
C THR A 120 -6.88 4.87 21.33
N VAL A 121 -7.20 4.76 20.05
CA VAL A 121 -6.31 4.12 19.06
C VAL A 121 -5.00 4.89 18.87
N LEU A 122 -5.00 6.21 19.06
CA LEU A 122 -3.80 7.03 18.93
C LEU A 122 -2.79 6.79 20.05
N THR A 123 -3.27 6.45 21.25
CA THR A 123 -2.45 6.26 22.45
C THR A 123 -2.17 4.79 22.78
N GLU A 124 -3.19 3.94 22.65
CA GLU A 124 -3.23 2.56 23.15
C GLU A 124 -3.56 1.53 22.06
N GLY A 125 -3.95 1.99 20.86
CA GLY A 125 -4.24 1.12 19.73
C GLY A 125 -3.03 0.26 19.35
N ASN A 126 -3.31 -0.99 18.99
CA ASN A 126 -2.30 -1.89 18.44
C ASN A 126 -1.95 -1.48 17.00
N LEU A 127 -0.81 -1.96 16.50
CA LEU A 127 -0.28 -1.56 15.18
C LEU A 127 -1.29 -1.72 14.03
N ARG A 128 -2.19 -2.70 14.13
CA ARG A 128 -3.16 -3.03 13.09
C ARG A 128 -4.29 -2.01 13.07
N GLU A 129 -4.80 -1.66 14.25
CA GLU A 129 -5.79 -0.59 14.42
C GLU A 129 -5.24 0.75 13.92
N GLN A 130 -3.97 1.06 14.24
CA GLN A 130 -3.30 2.28 13.80
C GLN A 130 -3.07 2.31 12.28
N MET A 131 -2.63 1.20 11.67
CA MET A 131 -2.43 1.10 10.21
C MET A 131 -3.75 1.12 9.44
N SER A 132 -4.80 0.44 9.92
CA SER A 132 -6.14 0.50 9.33
C SER A 132 -6.76 1.90 9.48
N MET A 133 -6.59 2.56 10.63
CA MET A 133 -7.01 3.95 10.81
C MET A 133 -6.29 4.89 9.83
N MET A 134 -4.96 4.74 9.68
CA MET A 134 -4.18 5.53 8.72
C MET A 134 -4.70 5.35 7.29
N LEU A 135 -5.01 4.11 6.89
CA LEU A 135 -5.58 3.80 5.57
C LEU A 135 -6.97 4.44 5.38
N ILE A 136 -7.87 4.31 6.35
CA ILE A 136 -9.22 4.92 6.32
C ILE A 136 -9.14 6.44 6.22
N LEU A 137 -8.35 7.06 7.09
CA LEU A 137 -8.16 8.51 7.09
C LEU A 137 -7.60 8.99 5.76
N CYS A 138 -6.67 8.23 5.18
CA CYS A 138 -6.17 8.57 3.86
C CYS A 138 -7.24 8.45 2.79
N GLU A 139 -8.07 7.39 2.77
CA GLU A 139 -9.22 7.30 1.85
C GLU A 139 -10.23 8.45 2.04
N CYS A 140 -10.50 8.89 3.27
CA CYS A 140 -11.38 10.02 3.58
C CYS A 140 -10.82 11.39 3.14
N PHE A 141 -9.49 11.53 3.10
CA PHE A 141 -8.79 12.81 2.97
C PHE A 141 -7.61 12.75 1.98
N MET A 142 -7.76 12.03 0.85
CA MET A 142 -6.72 11.98 -0.21
C MET A 142 -6.40 13.35 -0.80
N ASP A 143 -7.31 14.31 -0.66
CA ASP A 143 -7.13 15.70 -1.08
C ASP A 143 -5.98 16.41 -0.36
N ILE A 144 -5.55 15.91 0.80
CA ILE A 144 -4.34 16.37 1.50
C ILE A 144 -3.10 16.34 0.60
N PHE A 145 -2.95 15.35 -0.28
CA PHE A 145 -1.80 15.30 -1.20
C PHE A 145 -1.85 16.43 -2.24
N ILE A 146 -3.04 16.80 -2.73
CA ILE A 146 -3.21 17.93 -3.65
C ILE A 146 -2.90 19.24 -2.92
N ILE A 147 -3.39 19.38 -1.69
CA ILE A 147 -3.13 20.54 -0.82
C ILE A 147 -1.62 20.69 -0.58
N LEU A 148 -0.91 19.61 -0.24
CA LEU A 148 0.55 19.65 -0.06
C LEU A 148 1.29 20.01 -1.34
N ILE A 149 0.92 19.43 -2.50
CA ILE A 149 1.58 19.76 -3.78
C ILE A 149 1.32 21.24 -4.17
N LYS A 150 0.11 21.76 -3.92
CA LYS A 150 -0.22 23.19 -4.12
C LYS A 150 0.62 24.10 -3.23
N ASN A 151 0.92 23.66 -2.01
CA ASN A 151 1.66 24.43 -1.00
C ASN A 151 3.17 24.14 -0.94
N LYS A 152 3.73 23.24 -1.76
CA LYS A 152 5.14 22.80 -1.72
C LYS A 152 6.19 23.92 -1.78
N ASN A 153 5.83 25.02 -2.45
CA ASN A 153 6.65 26.22 -2.63
C ASN A 153 6.20 27.39 -1.73
N SER A 154 5.17 27.22 -0.90
CA SER A 154 4.68 28.26 0.00
C SER A 154 5.56 28.38 1.24
N SER A 155 5.51 29.53 1.91
CA SER A 155 6.14 29.72 3.22
C SER A 155 5.37 29.06 4.37
N ILE A 156 4.25 28.36 4.09
CA ILE A 156 3.51 27.56 5.07
C ILE A 156 4.28 26.25 5.26
N GLN A 157 5.34 26.31 6.06
CA GLN A 157 5.99 25.12 6.57
C GLN A 157 5.10 24.52 7.65
N ILE A 158 4.49 23.39 7.34
CA ILE A 158 3.94 22.51 8.36
C ILE A 158 5.13 21.80 8.97
N GLU A 159 5.30 21.94 10.28
CA GLU A 159 6.38 21.29 11.00
C GLU A 159 6.34 19.77 10.72
N GLN A 160 7.50 19.18 10.44
CA GLN A 160 7.69 17.75 10.10
C GLN A 160 7.15 17.28 8.74
N VAL A 161 6.54 18.13 7.88
CA VAL A 161 6.18 17.76 6.50
C VAL A 161 7.30 18.12 5.52
N ASN A 162 7.81 17.12 4.81
CA ASN A 162 8.83 17.29 3.79
C ASN A 162 8.22 17.78 2.47
N ASN A 163 7.84 19.06 2.44
CA ASN A 163 7.19 19.73 1.31
C ASN A 163 7.97 19.64 -0.01
N ASN A 164 9.29 19.42 0.03
CA ASN A 164 10.13 19.26 -1.17
C ASN A 164 10.66 17.83 -1.37
N SER A 165 10.02 16.84 -0.73
CA SER A 165 10.43 15.45 -0.81
C SER A 165 10.44 14.93 -2.25
N ARG A 166 11.35 13.98 -2.51
CA ARG A 166 11.31 13.15 -3.71
C ARG A 166 9.94 12.47 -3.88
N LEU A 167 9.22 12.21 -2.78
CA LEU A 167 7.92 11.56 -2.83
C LEU A 167 6.78 12.50 -3.25
N LEU A 168 6.66 13.72 -2.73
CA LEU A 168 5.62 14.65 -3.19
C LEU A 168 5.75 14.93 -4.70
N ASN A 169 6.98 15.10 -5.19
CA ASN A 169 7.26 15.22 -6.62
C ASN A 169 6.90 13.95 -7.43
N LEU A 170 6.99 12.76 -6.83
CA LEU A 170 6.55 11.50 -7.44
C LEU A 170 5.01 11.37 -7.46
N ILE A 171 4.32 11.79 -6.40
CA ILE A 171 2.85 11.82 -6.31
C ILE A 171 2.28 12.79 -7.36
N GLU A 172 2.81 14.01 -7.42
CA GLU A 172 2.49 15.03 -8.43
C GLU A 172 2.65 14.49 -9.84
N LYS A 173 3.81 13.89 -10.16
CA LYS A 173 4.06 13.29 -11.48
C LYS A 173 3.07 12.16 -11.80
N ARG A 174 2.67 11.34 -10.81
CA ARG A 174 1.67 10.27 -11.00
C ARG A 174 0.28 10.85 -11.31
N LEU A 175 -0.17 11.82 -10.52
CA LEU A 175 -1.45 12.53 -10.70
C LEU A 175 -1.56 13.17 -12.08
N ILE A 176 -0.56 13.98 -12.47
CA ILE A 176 -0.48 14.66 -13.76
C ILE A 176 -0.58 13.63 -14.91
N ASN A 177 0.22 12.56 -14.84
CA ASN A 177 0.23 11.53 -15.89
C ASN A 177 -1.07 10.72 -15.98
N TYR A 178 -1.71 10.38 -14.86
CA TYR A 178 -2.93 9.56 -14.85
C TYR A 178 -4.16 10.35 -15.31
N LEU A 179 -4.26 11.62 -14.89
CA LEU A 179 -5.37 12.51 -15.25
C LEU A 179 -5.17 13.19 -16.61
N GLY A 180 -4.02 12.99 -17.27
CA GLY A 180 -3.74 13.50 -18.61
C GLY A 180 -3.41 15.00 -18.67
N PHE A 181 -2.99 15.59 -17.55
CA PHE A 181 -2.54 16.99 -17.51
C PHE A 181 -1.10 17.12 -18.04
N ASN A 182 -0.74 18.30 -18.53
CA ASN A 182 0.63 18.58 -18.98
C ASN A 182 1.53 19.14 -17.86
N ASP A 183 0.93 19.75 -16.84
CA ASP A 183 1.63 20.45 -15.77
C ASP A 183 0.77 20.51 -14.48
N ILE A 184 1.39 20.97 -13.39
CA ILE A 184 0.75 21.10 -12.08
C ILE A 184 -0.29 22.23 -12.01
N GLN A 185 -0.20 23.27 -12.85
CA GLN A 185 -1.18 24.36 -12.85
C GLN A 185 -2.53 23.88 -13.41
N GLN A 186 -2.51 22.99 -14.40
CA GLN A 186 -3.72 22.34 -14.92
C GLN A 186 -4.38 21.44 -13.87
N LEU A 187 -3.59 20.66 -13.11
CA LEU A 187 -4.10 19.84 -12.01
C LEU A 187 -4.71 20.69 -10.88
N ILE A 188 -4.02 21.76 -10.46
CA ILE A 188 -4.53 22.70 -9.44
C ILE A 188 -5.80 23.39 -9.94
N HIS A 189 -5.83 23.85 -11.19
CA HIS A 189 -7.01 24.50 -11.77
C HIS A 189 -8.21 23.56 -11.86
N PHE A 190 -8.00 22.30 -12.26
CA PHE A 190 -9.06 21.27 -12.27
C PHE A 190 -9.65 21.03 -10.87
N TYR A 191 -8.78 20.92 -9.87
CA TYR A 191 -9.18 20.74 -8.47
C TYR A 191 -9.94 21.95 -7.92
N ASP A 192 -9.42 23.17 -8.14
CA ASP A 192 -10.04 24.42 -7.70
C ASP A 192 -11.37 24.72 -8.44
N ALA A 193 -11.55 24.23 -9.67
CA ALA A 193 -12.74 24.50 -10.49
C ALA A 193 -13.91 23.53 -10.27
N CYS A 194 -13.66 22.29 -9.84
CA CYS A 194 -14.71 21.41 -9.32
C CYS A 194 -14.19 20.66 -8.10
N GLU A 195 -14.48 21.16 -6.90
CA GLU A 195 -13.99 20.57 -5.66
C GLU A 195 -14.40 19.10 -5.51
N MET A 196 -15.66 18.73 -5.79
CA MET A 196 -16.10 17.33 -5.74
C MET A 196 -15.41 16.45 -6.80
N CYS A 197 -15.46 16.86 -8.08
CA CYS A 197 -14.85 16.09 -9.17
C CYS A 197 -13.34 15.93 -8.94
N GLY A 198 -12.66 17.02 -8.60
CA GLY A 198 -11.22 17.08 -8.40
C GLY A 198 -10.75 16.14 -7.29
N LYS A 199 -11.47 16.11 -6.16
CA LYS A 199 -11.22 15.21 -5.04
C LYS A 199 -11.40 13.74 -5.43
N ASP A 200 -12.56 13.39 -6.02
CA ASP A 200 -12.87 12.00 -6.39
C ASP A 200 -11.91 11.46 -7.47
N TYR A 201 -11.63 12.24 -8.52
CA TYR A 201 -10.68 11.82 -9.56
C TYR A 201 -9.22 11.76 -9.05
N ALA A 202 -8.82 12.59 -8.09
CA ALA A 202 -7.49 12.49 -7.46
C ALA A 202 -7.37 11.27 -6.52
N LEU A 203 -8.40 10.99 -5.72
CA LEU A 203 -8.56 9.79 -4.89
C LEU A 203 -8.43 8.51 -5.75
N ILE A 204 -9.21 8.44 -6.83
CA ILE A 204 -9.15 7.36 -7.82
C ILE A 204 -7.75 7.32 -8.46
N SER A 205 -7.20 8.46 -8.90
CA SER A 205 -5.91 8.52 -9.57
C SER A 205 -4.76 7.96 -8.72
N ILE A 206 -4.66 8.31 -7.44
CA ILE A 206 -3.58 7.83 -6.58
C ILE A 206 -3.78 6.34 -6.27
N SER A 207 -5.00 5.93 -5.91
CA SER A 207 -5.34 4.55 -5.52
C SER A 207 -5.29 3.54 -6.69
N GLU A 208 -5.69 3.96 -7.90
CA GLU A 208 -5.67 3.16 -9.13
C GLU A 208 -4.42 3.36 -9.99
N SER A 209 -3.43 4.18 -9.56
CA SER A 209 -2.23 4.59 -10.34
C SER A 209 -1.39 3.44 -10.90
N ASN A 210 -1.89 2.82 -11.99
CA ASN A 210 -1.52 1.53 -12.58
C ASN A 210 -0.37 0.85 -11.86
N ILE A 211 -0.71 0.24 -10.72
CA ILE A 211 0.21 -0.34 -9.73
C ILE A 211 1.36 -1.15 -10.38
N PRO A 212 1.13 -1.94 -11.46
CA PRO A 212 2.19 -2.71 -12.09
C PRO A 212 2.86 -2.02 -13.31
N ALA A 213 2.28 -0.97 -13.92
CA ALA A 213 2.93 -0.24 -15.03
C ALA A 213 4.22 0.49 -14.61
N ARG A 214 4.45 0.60 -13.30
CA ARG A 214 5.57 1.27 -12.64
C ARG A 214 6.95 0.67 -12.93
N TYR A 215 7.03 -0.55 -13.46
CA TYR A 215 8.29 -1.30 -13.59
C TYR A 215 8.85 -1.43 -15.01
N SER A 216 8.05 -1.20 -16.05
CA SER A 216 8.38 -1.65 -17.41
C SER A 216 8.21 -0.60 -18.51
N GLY A 217 7.55 0.53 -18.24
CA GLY A 217 7.07 1.41 -19.30
C GLY A 217 5.99 0.76 -20.19
N PHE A 218 5.46 -0.41 -19.79
CA PHE A 218 4.37 -1.11 -20.46
C PHE A 218 3.12 -1.15 -19.56
N PRO A 219 1.92 -1.03 -20.13
CA PRO A 219 0.68 -1.20 -19.38
C PRO A 219 0.57 -2.65 -18.90
N MET A 220 0.24 -2.82 -17.62
CA MET A 220 0.00 -4.14 -17.02
C MET A 220 -1.45 -4.21 -16.56
N LYS A 221 -2.14 -5.25 -17.02
CA LYS A 221 -3.55 -5.53 -16.68
C LYS A 221 -3.72 -5.79 -15.17
N PRO A 222 -4.96 -5.71 -14.64
CA PRO A 222 -5.28 -6.14 -13.29
C PRO A 222 -4.68 -7.52 -13.01
N THR A 223 -3.84 -7.61 -11.98
CA THR A 223 -3.09 -8.82 -11.63
C THR A 223 -3.89 -9.79 -10.76
N ARG A 224 -5.06 -9.35 -10.24
CA ARG A 224 -5.91 -10.10 -9.32
C ARG A 224 -7.15 -10.63 -10.01
N ILE A 225 -7.51 -11.87 -9.68
CA ILE A 225 -8.78 -12.52 -10.05
C ILE A 225 -9.40 -13.01 -8.74
N SER A 226 -10.72 -12.87 -8.57
CA SER A 226 -11.42 -13.40 -7.39
C SER A 226 -11.31 -14.94 -7.36
N ARG A 227 -10.98 -15.49 -6.19
CA ARG A 227 -10.87 -16.94 -5.98
C ARG A 227 -12.27 -17.59 -5.96
N LEU A 228 -12.42 -18.74 -6.64
CA LEU A 228 -13.71 -19.46 -6.73
C LEU A 228 -14.04 -20.31 -5.50
N ASP A 229 -13.01 -20.86 -4.84
CA ASP A 229 -13.12 -21.61 -3.58
C ASP A 229 -12.03 -21.11 -2.61
N ASN A 230 -12.46 -20.66 -1.44
CA ASN A 230 -11.63 -20.06 -0.39
C ASN A 230 -11.50 -20.94 0.87
N SER A 231 -12.10 -22.14 0.89
CA SER A 231 -12.20 -23.01 2.06
C SER A 231 -10.84 -23.38 2.69
N LEU A 232 -9.85 -23.68 1.85
CA LEU A 232 -8.46 -24.00 2.27
C LEU A 232 -7.71 -22.83 2.91
N TYR A 233 -8.27 -21.63 2.85
CA TYR A 233 -7.62 -20.39 3.28
C TYR A 233 -8.33 -19.74 4.49
N GLU A 234 -9.47 -20.29 4.96
CA GLU A 234 -10.20 -19.77 6.13
C GLU A 234 -9.25 -19.47 7.31
N LEU A 235 -9.25 -18.20 7.73
CA LEU A 235 -8.27 -17.71 8.70
C LEU A 235 -8.97 -17.53 10.06
N ASN A 236 -8.66 -18.44 10.97
CA ASN A 236 -9.20 -18.42 12.32
C ASN A 236 -8.67 -17.20 13.09
N SER A 237 -9.56 -16.41 13.71
CA SER A 237 -9.16 -15.17 14.39
C SER A 237 -8.22 -15.39 15.58
N ARG A 238 -8.17 -16.61 16.13
CA ARG A 238 -7.21 -17.02 17.17
C ARG A 238 -5.76 -17.07 16.68
N ASN A 239 -5.54 -17.13 15.36
CA ASN A 239 -4.22 -17.15 14.74
C ASN A 239 -3.72 -15.75 14.35
N LEU A 240 -4.48 -14.70 14.65
CA LEU A 240 -4.06 -13.32 14.41
C LEU A 240 -2.92 -12.89 15.33
N TYR A 241 -2.05 -12.06 14.78
CA TYR A 241 -1.05 -11.27 15.48
C TYR A 241 -1.10 -9.80 15.00
N PRO A 242 -1.22 -8.82 15.91
CA PRO A 242 -1.60 -8.99 17.32
C PRO A 242 -2.98 -9.68 17.45
N PRO A 243 -3.32 -10.29 18.60
CA PRO A 243 -4.67 -10.82 18.82
C PRO A 243 -5.74 -9.72 18.64
N LEU A 244 -7.00 -10.09 18.38
CA LEU A 244 -8.09 -9.11 18.34
C LEU A 244 -8.22 -8.38 19.69
N SER A 245 -8.21 -7.05 19.65
CA SER A 245 -8.41 -6.19 20.82
C SER A 245 -9.83 -6.27 21.37
N CYS A 246 -10.14 -5.49 22.42
CA CYS A 246 -11.53 -5.25 22.84
C CYS A 246 -12.28 -4.33 21.85
N MET A 247 -11.61 -3.33 21.28
CA MET A 247 -12.18 -2.36 20.33
C MET A 247 -12.55 -3.04 19.00
N GLU A 248 -11.68 -3.88 18.45
CA GLU A 248 -11.97 -4.68 17.25
C GLU A 248 -13.13 -5.66 17.48
N LYS A 249 -13.21 -6.30 18.65
CA LYS A 249 -14.33 -7.21 18.97
C LYS A 249 -15.65 -6.47 19.06
N LYS A 250 -15.68 -5.34 19.79
CA LYS A 250 -16.86 -4.48 19.89
C LYS A 250 -17.33 -4.04 18.49
N PHE A 251 -16.42 -3.57 17.63
CA PHE A 251 -16.76 -3.20 16.25
C PHE A 251 -17.38 -4.37 15.47
N LEU A 252 -16.80 -5.57 15.55
CA LEU A 252 -17.33 -6.76 14.86
C LEU A 252 -18.70 -7.19 15.40
N GLU A 253 -18.92 -7.10 16.72
CA GLU A 253 -20.19 -7.38 17.39
C GLU A 253 -21.29 -6.36 16.99
N ASP A 254 -20.99 -5.06 17.02
CA ASP A 254 -21.89 -3.98 16.58
C ASP A 254 -22.31 -4.17 15.11
N ARG A 255 -21.36 -4.56 14.25
CA ARG A 255 -21.64 -4.86 12.84
C ARG A 255 -22.50 -6.10 12.65
N GLN A 256 -22.31 -7.14 13.45
CA GLN A 256 -23.16 -8.34 13.43
C GLN A 256 -24.59 -8.01 13.86
N ASN A 257 -24.76 -7.20 14.90
CA ASN A 257 -26.08 -6.78 15.38
C ASN A 257 -26.82 -5.95 14.34
N SER A 258 -26.17 -4.93 13.76
CA SER A 258 -26.77 -4.07 12.72
C SER A 258 -27.24 -4.87 11.49
N LEU A 259 -26.50 -5.91 11.08
CA LEU A 259 -26.91 -6.77 9.96
C LEU A 259 -28.06 -7.71 10.33
N ASN A 260 -28.09 -8.25 11.56
CA ASN A 260 -29.22 -9.05 12.05
C ASN A 260 -30.52 -8.23 12.09
N GLU A 261 -30.47 -6.99 12.59
CA GLU A 261 -31.61 -6.07 12.66
C GLU A 261 -32.20 -5.75 11.28
N THR A 262 -31.34 -5.50 10.26
CA THR A 262 -31.83 -5.34 8.88
C THR A 262 -32.41 -6.64 8.32
N THR A 263 -31.85 -7.80 8.66
CA THR A 263 -32.33 -9.10 8.14
C THR A 263 -33.71 -9.47 8.71
N THR A 264 -34.00 -9.12 9.98
CA THR A 264 -35.35 -9.29 10.56
C THR A 264 -36.47 -8.50 9.88
N SER A 265 -36.16 -7.63 8.90
CA SER A 265 -37.16 -6.93 8.08
C SER A 265 -37.43 -7.56 6.71
N ILE A 266 -36.69 -8.60 6.29
CA ILE A 266 -36.79 -9.20 4.95
C ILE A 266 -36.77 -10.74 5.03
N HIS A 267 -37.94 -11.34 4.83
CA HIS A 267 -38.24 -12.78 4.63
C HIS A 267 -37.89 -13.78 5.77
N GLU A 268 -38.95 -14.29 6.42
CA GLU A 268 -38.91 -15.31 7.49
C GLU A 268 -38.38 -16.72 7.10
N ASN A 269 -37.92 -16.92 5.87
CA ASN A 269 -37.58 -18.27 5.34
C ASN A 269 -36.08 -18.52 5.12
N ASP A 270 -35.21 -17.52 5.17
CA ASP A 270 -33.77 -17.73 5.13
C ASP A 270 -33.21 -17.87 6.55
N CYS A 271 -32.60 -19.02 6.82
CA CYS A 271 -32.10 -19.37 8.14
C CYS A 271 -31.07 -18.32 8.60
N PRO A 272 -31.20 -17.70 9.80
CA PRO A 272 -30.29 -16.67 10.26
C PRO A 272 -28.89 -17.27 10.34
N THR A 273 -28.04 -16.89 9.38
CA THR A 273 -26.70 -17.45 9.25
C THR A 273 -25.89 -16.94 10.43
N ILE A 274 -25.66 -17.79 11.44
CA ILE A 274 -24.91 -17.41 12.64
C ILE A 274 -23.47 -17.11 12.23
N ILE A 275 -23.20 -15.84 12.04
CA ILE A 275 -21.89 -15.30 11.70
C ILE A 275 -20.93 -15.63 12.85
N ASN A 276 -19.95 -16.47 12.55
CA ASN A 276 -18.95 -16.90 13.53
C ASN A 276 -17.71 -16.02 13.39
N ILE A 277 -17.60 -15.00 14.25
CA ILE A 277 -16.47 -14.07 14.35
C ILE A 277 -15.11 -14.82 14.44
N ASN A 278 -15.08 -16.06 14.93
CA ASN A 278 -13.85 -16.86 15.01
C ASN A 278 -13.33 -17.38 13.66
N LYS A 279 -14.11 -17.33 12.58
CA LYS A 279 -13.79 -17.91 11.26
C LYS A 279 -13.66 -16.90 10.13
N LEU A 280 -14.21 -15.70 10.30
CA LEU A 280 -14.51 -14.78 9.21
C LEU A 280 -13.45 -13.68 9.10
N ILE A 281 -12.21 -14.03 8.78
CA ILE A 281 -11.21 -13.03 8.40
C ILE A 281 -10.92 -13.14 6.92
N LYS A 282 -11.25 -12.08 6.19
CA LYS A 282 -10.92 -11.94 4.78
C LYS A 282 -9.45 -11.56 4.65
N SER A 283 -8.67 -12.40 3.97
CA SER A 283 -7.31 -12.06 3.54
C SER A 283 -7.20 -12.02 2.02
N GLY A 284 -6.10 -11.43 1.52
CA GLY A 284 -5.69 -11.50 0.13
C GLY A 284 -5.52 -12.95 -0.35
N ALA A 285 -4.87 -13.83 0.43
CA ALA A 285 -4.74 -15.26 0.11
C ALA A 285 -6.12 -15.94 -0.07
N ASN A 286 -7.07 -15.58 0.80
CA ASN A 286 -8.41 -16.16 0.83
C ASN A 286 -9.23 -15.71 -0.37
N TYR A 287 -9.10 -14.45 -0.77
CA TYR A 287 -10.04 -13.81 -1.70
C TYR A 287 -9.52 -13.70 -3.14
N TYR A 288 -8.21 -13.66 -3.34
CA TYR A 288 -7.60 -13.45 -4.65
C TYR A 288 -6.70 -14.62 -5.09
N THR A 289 -6.64 -14.79 -6.41
CA THR A 289 -5.59 -15.51 -7.14
C THR A 289 -4.96 -14.55 -8.16
N ILE A 290 -3.78 -14.91 -8.68
CA ILE A 290 -3.03 -14.08 -9.64
C ILE A 290 -3.41 -14.45 -11.07
N ASP A 291 -3.56 -13.45 -11.96
CA ASP A 291 -3.54 -13.69 -13.41
C ASP A 291 -2.14 -14.14 -13.83
N GLU A 292 -1.99 -15.42 -14.19
CA GLU A 292 -0.73 -16.00 -14.66
C GLU A 292 -0.22 -15.38 -15.97
N ASN A 293 -1.11 -14.73 -16.73
CA ASN A 293 -0.75 -14.01 -17.95
C ASN A 293 -0.12 -12.64 -17.65
N SER A 294 -0.29 -12.11 -16.44
CA SER A 294 0.26 -10.82 -16.03
C SER A 294 1.79 -10.84 -16.04
N SER A 295 2.41 -9.71 -16.40
CA SER A 295 3.87 -9.59 -16.34
C SER A 295 4.40 -9.65 -14.90
N PHE A 296 3.53 -9.45 -13.90
CA PHE A 296 3.88 -9.57 -12.48
C PHE A 296 4.09 -11.04 -12.11
N TYR A 297 3.13 -11.92 -12.42
CA TYR A 297 3.30 -13.36 -12.22
C TYR A 297 4.55 -13.88 -12.93
N LYS A 298 4.78 -13.47 -14.19
CA LYS A 298 5.98 -13.84 -14.96
C LYS A 298 7.28 -13.38 -14.31
N LEU A 299 7.30 -12.20 -13.67
CA LEU A 299 8.45 -11.71 -12.90
C LEU A 299 8.72 -12.63 -11.69
N CYS A 300 7.68 -12.96 -10.92
CA CYS A 300 7.78 -13.85 -9.77
C CYS A 300 8.25 -15.26 -10.15
N VAL A 301 7.78 -15.80 -11.29
CA VAL A 301 8.22 -17.09 -11.84
C VAL A 301 9.71 -17.07 -12.20
N VAL A 302 10.18 -15.99 -12.85
CA VAL A 302 11.57 -15.85 -13.29
C VAL A 302 12.55 -15.78 -12.11
N TYR A 303 12.17 -15.10 -11.03
CA TYR A 303 13.01 -14.93 -9.84
C TYR A 303 12.66 -15.86 -8.67
N ASN A 304 11.68 -16.75 -8.84
CA ASN A 304 11.21 -17.72 -7.84
C ASN A 304 10.79 -17.06 -6.51
N HIS A 305 9.98 -15.99 -6.58
CA HIS A 305 9.40 -15.35 -5.41
C HIS A 305 8.04 -15.94 -5.03
N TYR A 306 7.77 -15.93 -3.73
CA TYR A 306 6.46 -16.29 -3.19
C TYR A 306 5.41 -15.20 -3.45
N ILE A 307 4.17 -15.60 -3.75
CA ILE A 307 3.05 -14.69 -4.04
C ILE A 307 1.79 -15.11 -3.25
N VAL A 308 1.10 -14.10 -2.72
CA VAL A 308 -0.18 -14.19 -2.02
C VAL A 308 -1.33 -13.70 -2.88
N ALA A 309 -1.43 -12.37 -3.13
CA ALA A 309 -2.61 -11.76 -3.77
C ALA A 309 -2.28 -10.77 -4.90
N GLY A 310 -1.02 -10.43 -5.12
CA GLY A 310 -0.57 -9.40 -6.05
C GLY A 310 -0.66 -8.00 -5.44
N PRO A 311 0.04 -7.00 -6.02
CA PRO A 311 0.24 -5.69 -5.39
C PRO A 311 -1.07 -4.88 -5.24
N SER A 312 -1.14 -4.00 -4.23
CA SER A 312 -2.35 -3.34 -3.75
C SER A 312 -2.27 -1.82 -3.76
N GLY A 313 -3.34 -1.14 -4.18
CA GLY A 313 -3.47 0.31 -4.05
C GLY A 313 -3.47 0.77 -2.58
N ALA A 314 -4.02 -0.04 -1.67
CA ALA A 314 -3.97 0.23 -0.22
C ALA A 314 -2.53 0.28 0.33
N THR A 315 -1.63 -0.58 -0.19
CA THR A 315 -0.21 -0.52 0.17
C THR A 315 0.41 0.79 -0.31
N ASP A 316 0.08 1.23 -1.52
CA ASP A 316 0.58 2.48 -2.11
C ASP A 316 0.08 3.74 -1.41
N ILE A 317 -1.17 3.73 -0.95
CA ILE A 317 -1.73 4.80 -0.12
C ILE A 317 -0.91 4.93 1.17
N LEU A 318 -0.63 3.82 1.86
CA LEU A 318 0.24 3.82 3.04
C LEU A 318 1.66 4.31 2.71
N PHE A 319 2.27 3.85 1.62
CA PHE A 319 3.56 4.39 1.12
C PHE A 319 3.53 5.91 0.97
N HIS A 320 2.41 6.47 0.49
CA HIS A 320 2.23 7.91 0.31
C HIS A 320 2.10 8.66 1.64
N VAL A 321 1.36 8.14 2.61
CA VAL A 321 1.26 8.75 3.95
C VAL A 321 2.60 8.73 4.69
N PHE A 322 3.31 7.61 4.72
CA PHE A 322 4.56 7.52 5.47
C PHE A 322 5.66 8.45 4.91
N GLY A 323 5.76 8.60 3.59
CA GLY A 323 6.88 9.29 2.95
C GLY A 323 6.70 10.79 2.69
N ILE A 324 5.60 11.41 3.12
CA ILE A 324 5.45 12.88 3.09
C ILE A 324 6.09 13.58 4.30
N PHE A 325 6.46 12.84 5.34
CA PHE A 325 7.06 13.40 6.56
C PHE A 325 8.60 13.37 6.54
N ASP A 326 9.23 14.32 7.23
CA ASP A 326 10.70 14.45 7.32
C ASP A 326 11.38 13.28 8.03
N ASN A 327 10.64 12.55 8.88
CA ASN A 327 11.12 11.37 9.58
C ASN A 327 11.01 10.07 8.76
N TYR A 328 10.72 10.14 7.45
CA TYR A 328 10.53 8.96 6.62
C TYR A 328 11.77 8.05 6.60
N ASP A 329 11.58 6.83 7.10
CA ASP A 329 12.55 5.75 7.06
C ASP A 329 11.97 4.58 6.24
N VAL A 330 12.60 4.27 5.11
CA VAL A 330 12.17 3.20 4.20
C VAL A 330 12.29 1.80 4.82
N GLY A 331 13.23 1.59 5.74
CA GLY A 331 13.43 0.33 6.45
C GLY A 331 12.34 0.08 7.48
N LEU A 332 12.06 1.05 8.36
CA LEU A 332 10.95 0.98 9.32
C LEU A 332 9.60 0.89 8.61
N PHE A 333 9.44 1.61 7.49
CA PHE A 333 8.26 1.48 6.63
C PHE A 333 8.06 0.04 6.13
N ILE A 334 9.12 -0.59 5.58
CA ILE A 334 9.07 -1.98 5.11
C ILE A 334 8.60 -2.93 6.21
N LEU A 335 9.19 -2.80 7.40
CA LEU A 335 8.81 -3.62 8.55
C LEU A 335 7.36 -3.34 9.00
N SER A 336 6.89 -2.10 8.92
CA SER A 336 5.50 -1.71 9.24
C SER A 336 4.49 -2.38 8.32
N CYS A 337 4.75 -2.40 7.01
CA CYS A 337 3.89 -3.11 6.06
C CYS A 337 3.93 -4.64 6.26
N ILE A 338 5.08 -5.23 6.58
CA ILE A 338 5.18 -6.67 6.87
C ILE A 338 4.45 -7.03 8.18
N ALA A 339 4.55 -6.18 9.20
CA ALA A 339 3.80 -6.32 10.46
C ALA A 339 2.27 -6.27 10.24
N TYR A 340 1.79 -5.42 9.34
CA TYR A 340 0.37 -5.25 9.06
C TYR A 340 -0.21 -6.29 8.09
N MET A 341 0.47 -6.56 6.96
CA MET A 341 -0.09 -7.30 5.79
C MET A 341 0.41 -8.76 5.67
N GLY A 342 1.30 -9.19 6.55
CA GLY A 342 1.87 -10.55 6.52
C GLY A 342 1.18 -11.57 7.46
N ASN A 343 0.55 -11.12 8.55
CA ASN A 343 -0.03 -12.04 9.52
C ASN A 343 -1.39 -12.59 9.05
N THR A 344 -2.32 -11.69 8.78
CA THR A 344 -3.37 -11.92 7.79
C THR A 344 -2.68 -11.79 6.43
N PRO A 345 -2.48 -12.87 5.66
CA PRO A 345 -1.65 -12.85 4.46
C PRO A 345 -2.43 -12.15 3.35
N ASP A 346 -2.28 -10.84 3.30
CA ASP A 346 -2.75 -10.01 2.20
C ASP A 346 -1.67 -9.95 1.11
N HIS A 347 -0.41 -9.83 1.52
CA HIS A 347 0.75 -9.69 0.63
C HIS A 347 1.94 -10.54 1.10
N SER A 348 2.66 -11.15 0.16
CA SER A 348 3.98 -11.70 0.43
C SER A 348 4.99 -10.58 0.74
N ILE A 349 6.13 -10.94 1.34
CA ILE A 349 7.23 -9.98 1.53
C ILE A 349 7.68 -9.41 0.17
N PHE A 350 7.72 -10.22 -0.89
CA PHE A 350 8.05 -9.74 -2.23
C PHE A 350 7.07 -8.68 -2.74
N GLU A 351 5.75 -8.89 -2.59
CA GLU A 351 4.73 -7.91 -2.96
C GLU A 351 4.85 -6.60 -2.20
N ILE A 352 5.31 -6.64 -0.94
CA ILE A 352 5.57 -5.45 -0.12
C ILE A 352 6.87 -4.77 -0.55
N LEU A 353 7.95 -5.53 -0.79
CA LEU A 353 9.27 -4.99 -1.12
C LEU A 353 9.33 -4.38 -2.53
N LEU A 354 8.67 -4.98 -3.52
CA LEU A 354 8.74 -4.52 -4.91
C LEU A 354 8.38 -3.02 -5.11
N PRO A 355 7.27 -2.49 -4.55
CA PRO A 355 6.96 -1.05 -4.63
C PRO A 355 7.99 -0.16 -3.94
N THR A 356 8.65 -0.61 -2.87
CA THR A 356 9.59 0.20 -2.06
C THR A 356 10.75 0.78 -2.85
N ILE A 357 11.12 0.17 -3.97
CA ILE A 357 12.18 0.62 -4.88
C ILE A 357 11.89 2.05 -5.38
N SER A 358 10.62 2.36 -5.66
CA SER A 358 10.20 3.72 -6.06
C SER A 358 10.41 4.77 -4.96
N TYR A 359 10.40 4.33 -3.71
CA TYR A 359 10.46 5.14 -2.48
C TYR A 359 11.86 5.17 -1.85
N GLY A 360 12.88 4.61 -2.51
CA GLY A 360 14.28 4.72 -2.11
C GLY A 360 14.89 3.46 -1.49
N SER A 361 14.16 2.34 -1.46
CA SER A 361 14.74 1.05 -1.09
C SER A 361 15.78 0.60 -2.10
N ASN A 362 16.80 -0.09 -1.61
CA ASN A 362 17.84 -0.77 -2.41
C ASN A 362 17.51 -2.23 -2.70
N TYR A 363 16.25 -2.65 -2.53
CA TYR A 363 15.79 -3.98 -2.92
C TYR A 363 15.91 -4.21 -4.44
N ASP A 364 16.22 -5.44 -4.82
CA ASP A 364 16.27 -5.92 -6.21
C ASP A 364 15.65 -7.32 -6.25
N SER A 365 14.86 -7.62 -7.29
CA SER A 365 14.17 -8.92 -7.43
C SER A 365 15.11 -10.12 -7.67
N THR A 366 16.42 -9.92 -7.77
CA THR A 366 17.40 -11.01 -7.73
C THR A 366 17.77 -11.44 -6.30
N LEU A 367 17.38 -10.66 -5.28
CA LEU A 367 17.65 -10.94 -3.87
C LEU A 367 16.52 -11.74 -3.21
N ASN A 368 16.88 -12.61 -2.27
CA ASN A 368 15.90 -13.28 -1.44
C ASN A 368 15.20 -12.27 -0.51
N GLU A 369 13.87 -12.23 -0.58
CA GLU A 369 13.05 -11.25 0.14
C GLU A 369 13.16 -11.38 1.68
N TYR A 370 13.36 -12.60 2.19
CA TYR A 370 13.50 -12.85 3.63
C TYR A 370 14.89 -12.44 4.14
N GLU A 371 15.96 -12.76 3.41
CA GLU A 371 17.33 -12.34 3.77
C GLU A 371 17.47 -10.81 3.77
N PHE A 372 16.81 -10.14 2.82
CA PHE A 372 16.76 -8.68 2.77
C PHE A 372 16.07 -8.10 4.02
N VAL A 373 14.92 -8.63 4.42
CA VAL A 373 14.20 -8.19 5.63
C VAL A 373 14.96 -8.53 6.90
N ASP A 374 15.64 -9.68 6.98
CA ASP A 374 16.52 -10.00 8.12
C ASP A 374 17.65 -8.98 8.27
N ASN A 375 18.19 -8.45 7.17
CA ASN A 375 19.22 -7.42 7.21
C ASN A 375 18.68 -6.06 7.67
N ILE A 376 17.44 -5.70 7.28
CA ILE A 376 16.73 -4.55 7.84
C ILE A 376 16.47 -4.76 9.35
N LEU A 377 15.92 -5.90 9.76
CA LEU A 377 15.69 -6.24 11.17
C LEU A 377 16.96 -6.14 12.01
N LYS A 378 18.13 -6.58 11.51
CA LYS A 378 19.44 -6.44 12.19
C LYS A 378 19.90 -4.99 12.38
N ILE A 379 19.43 -4.05 11.54
CA ILE A 379 19.70 -2.62 11.71
C ILE A 379 18.83 -2.09 12.85
N TYR A 380 17.52 -2.32 12.79
CA TYR A 380 16.55 -1.79 13.75
C TYR A 380 16.37 -2.63 15.03
N SER A 381 17.10 -3.73 15.20
CA SER A 381 17.17 -4.50 16.46
C SER A 381 18.35 -4.07 17.35
N LYS A 382 19.27 -3.24 16.85
CA LYS A 382 20.33 -2.65 17.67
C LYS A 382 19.71 -1.59 18.59
N VAL A 383 19.61 -1.98 19.86
CA VAL A 383 19.03 -1.25 21.00
C VAL A 383 19.09 0.27 20.85
N LEU A 384 17.91 0.92 20.96
CA LEU A 384 17.74 2.37 21.12
C LEU A 384 18.88 2.96 21.98
N THR A 385 19.61 3.92 21.42
CA THR A 385 20.71 4.56 22.15
C THR A 385 20.16 5.24 23.40
N LYS A 386 21.02 5.40 24.41
CA LYS A 386 20.62 6.02 25.68
C LYS A 386 20.02 7.41 25.46
N ASP A 387 20.51 8.13 24.45
CA ASP A 387 20.06 9.47 24.07
C ASP A 387 18.67 9.46 23.42
N GLN A 388 18.34 8.46 22.59
CA GLN A 388 16.98 8.27 22.08
C GLN A 388 16.00 7.98 23.22
N LYS A 389 16.37 7.11 24.18
CA LYS A 389 15.54 6.86 25.38
C LYS A 389 15.32 8.12 26.22
N ASN A 390 16.34 8.96 26.37
CA ASN A 390 16.26 10.22 27.10
C ASN A 390 15.38 11.27 26.38
N MET A 391 15.46 11.35 25.04
CA MET A 391 14.61 12.22 24.23
C MET A 391 13.12 11.88 24.41
N PHE A 392 12.75 10.59 24.40
CA PHE A 392 11.37 10.17 24.63
C PHE A 392 10.88 10.37 26.08
N GLN A 393 11.78 10.36 27.08
CA GLN A 393 11.40 10.74 28.44
C GLN A 393 11.08 12.23 28.57
N ARG A 394 11.75 13.12 27.83
CA ARG A 394 11.44 14.56 27.81
C ARG A 394 10.09 14.85 27.15
N ILE A 395 9.79 14.21 26.02
CA ILE A 395 8.48 14.35 25.33
C ILE A 395 7.30 13.90 26.22
N LYS A 396 7.54 12.98 27.18
CA LYS A 396 6.56 12.56 28.21
C LYS A 396 6.52 13.44 29.47
N GLN A 397 7.39 14.44 29.59
CA GLN A 397 7.46 15.37 30.72
C GLN A 397 7.11 16.82 30.33
N GLU A 398 7.01 17.10 29.03
CA GLU A 398 6.65 18.40 28.44
C GLU A 398 5.19 18.43 27.93
N LYS A 399 4.38 17.41 28.29
CA LYS A 399 2.93 17.32 28.15
C LYS A 399 2.31 16.91 29.50
#